data_AF-A0A9D1Q826-F1
#
_entry.id   AF-A0A9D1Q826-F1
#
_cell.length_a   1.000
_cell.length_b   1.000
_cell.length_c   1.000
_cell.angle_alpha   90.00
_cell.angle_beta   90.00
_cell.angle_gamma   90.00
#
_symmetry.space_group_name_H-M   'P 1'
#
loop_
_entity.id
_entity.type
_entity.pdbx_description
1 polymer ?
#
loop_
_entity_poly.entity_id
_entity_poly.type
_entity_poly.pdbx_seq_one_letter_code
_entity_poly.pdbx_strand_id
1 'polypeptide(L)'
;MTEEHRRRCRTALWHWRLIERQPGPENECWAHALRQTAAYYERRDPIRAGILEQRYRRHLTEEQVQAQLHIGRTTYQKANTDLLSTLAVYAAREGVL
;
A
#
# COMPACT_ATOMS: atom_id res chain seq x y z
N MET A 1 -1.73 -6.44 -14.36
CA MET A 1 -0.86 -6.88 -13.24
C MET A 1 -1.07 -8.37 -13.02
N THR A 2 0.01 -9.15 -13.01
CA THR A 2 -0.04 -10.61 -12.77
C THR A 2 -0.44 -10.91 -11.32
N GLU A 3 -0.88 -12.14 -11.05
CA GLU A 3 -1.20 -12.55 -9.67
C GLU A 3 0.02 -12.54 -8.75
N GLU A 4 1.19 -12.87 -9.30
CA GLU A 4 2.47 -12.80 -8.61
C GLU A 4 2.82 -11.37 -8.20
N HIS A 5 2.75 -10.40 -9.12
CA HIS A 5 3.01 -8.99 -8.83
C HIS A 5 2.04 -8.46 -7.76
N ARG A 6 0.76 -8.87 -7.85
CA ARG A 6 -0.24 -8.52 -6.85
C ARG A 6 0.10 -9.09 -5.47
N ARG A 7 0.58 -10.34 -5.40
CA ARG A 7 1.03 -10.97 -4.15
C ARG A 7 2.22 -10.23 -3.57
N ARG A 8 3.26 -9.95 -4.37
CA ARG A 8 4.45 -9.18 -3.94
C ARG A 8 4.08 -7.81 -3.38
N CYS A 9 3.25 -7.05 -4.10
CA CYS A 9 2.77 -5.74 -3.63
C CYS A 9 1.99 -5.83 -2.31
N ARG A 10 1.13 -6.85 -2.16
CA ARG A 10 0.38 -7.06 -0.92
C ARG A 10 1.31 -7.38 0.25
N THR A 11 2.31 -8.24 0.04
CA THR A 11 3.34 -8.56 1.03
C THR A 11 4.12 -7.30 1.41
N ALA A 12 4.55 -6.49 0.44
CA ALA A 12 5.29 -5.26 0.69
C ALA A 12 4.47 -4.26 1.53
N LEU A 13 3.20 -4.04 1.20
CA LEU A 13 2.32 -3.18 2.01
C LEU A 13 2.13 -3.72 3.43
N TRP A 14 1.95 -5.03 3.59
CA TRP A 14 1.77 -5.64 4.90
C TRP A 14 3.04 -5.58 5.75
N HIS A 15 4.22 -5.74 5.15
CA HIS A 15 5.50 -5.72 5.85
C HIS A 15 6.20 -4.36 5.82
N TRP A 16 5.49 -3.27 5.49
CA TRP A 16 6.06 -1.94 5.31
C TRP A 16 7.01 -1.55 6.45
N ARG A 17 6.54 -1.59 7.71
CA ARG A 17 7.38 -1.22 8.87
C ARG A 17 8.64 -2.07 9.00
N LEU A 18 8.59 -3.33 8.58
CA LEU A 18 9.74 -4.23 8.62
C LEU A 18 10.75 -3.86 7.54
N ILE A 19 10.27 -3.59 6.32
CA ILE A 19 11.08 -3.12 5.18
C ILE A 19 11.84 -1.84 5.55
N GLU A 20 11.18 -0.89 6.22
CA GLU A 20 11.83 0.35 6.69
C GLU A 20 12.90 0.12 7.78
N ARG A 21 12.80 -0.97 8.55
CA ARG A 21 13.71 -1.27 9.66
C ARG A 21 14.89 -2.16 9.28
N GLN A 22 14.83 -2.82 8.13
CA GLN A 22 15.86 -3.75 7.65
C GLN A 22 16.44 -3.24 6.34
N PRO A 23 17.38 -2.28 6.39
CA PRO A 23 17.98 -1.72 5.18
C PRO A 23 18.76 -2.78 4.41
N GLY A 24 18.55 -2.80 3.10
CA GLY A 24 19.15 -3.67 2.12
C GLY A 24 18.70 -3.21 0.73
N PRO A 25 19.42 -3.53 -0.35
CA PRO A 25 19.19 -2.91 -1.66
C PRO A 25 17.75 -3.10 -2.17
N GLU A 26 17.19 -4.30 -2.05
CA GLU A 26 15.80 -4.57 -2.43
C GLU A 26 14.80 -3.85 -1.50
N ASN A 27 15.04 -3.85 -0.19
CA ASN A 27 14.17 -3.21 0.79
C ASN A 27 14.17 -1.68 0.66
N GLU A 28 15.29 -1.08 0.25
CA GLU A 28 15.38 0.36 -0.03
C GLU A 28 14.52 0.74 -1.23
N CYS A 29 14.59 -0.02 -2.32
CA CYS A 29 13.71 0.14 -3.47
C CYS A 29 12.23 -0.02 -3.11
N TRP A 30 11.88 -1.07 -2.32
CA TRP A 30 10.50 -1.22 -1.84
C TRP A 30 10.06 -0.09 -0.93
N ALA A 31 10.90 0.35 0.02
CA ALA A 31 10.60 1.47 0.90
C ALA A 31 10.39 2.76 0.10
N HIS A 32 11.19 3.00 -0.94
CA HIS A 32 11.04 4.14 -1.83
C HIS A 32 9.70 4.07 -2.59
N ALA A 33 9.36 2.93 -3.20
CA ALA A 33 8.09 2.72 -3.89
C ALA A 33 6.86 2.89 -2.97
N LEU A 34 6.94 2.40 -1.73
CA LEU A 34 5.90 2.56 -0.70
C LEU A 34 5.70 4.03 -0.32
N ARG A 35 6.79 4.78 -0.09
CA ARG A 35 6.74 6.22 0.20
C ARG A 35 6.16 7.02 -0.97
N GLN A 36 6.54 6.71 -2.20
CA GLN A 36 5.96 7.34 -3.39
C GLN A 36 4.45 7.07 -3.51
N THR A 37 4.03 5.84 -3.22
CA THR A 37 2.61 5.46 -3.21
C THR A 37 1.82 6.23 -2.15
N ALA A 38 2.34 6.34 -0.92
CA ALA A 38 1.71 7.16 0.13
C ALA A 38 1.64 8.63 -0.26
N ALA A 39 2.76 9.23 -0.68
CA ALA A 39 2.82 10.63 -1.05
C ALA A 39 1.89 10.98 -2.22
N TYR A 40 1.69 10.04 -3.16
CA TYR A 40 0.73 10.19 -4.25
C TYR A 40 -0.71 10.30 -3.74
N TYR A 41 -1.11 9.41 -2.82
CA TYR A 41 -2.48 9.39 -2.31
C TYR A 41 -2.75 10.47 -1.27
N GLU A 42 -1.78 10.83 -0.45
CA GLU A 42 -1.89 11.95 0.50
C GLU A 42 -2.32 13.25 -0.18
N ARG A 43 -1.84 13.49 -1.41
CA ARG A 43 -2.18 14.70 -2.19
C ARG A 43 -3.47 14.61 -2.99
N ARG A 44 -3.94 13.40 -3.32
CA ARG A 44 -5.02 13.19 -4.30
C ARG A 44 -6.29 12.60 -3.71
N ASP A 45 -6.17 11.74 -2.70
CA ASP A 45 -7.26 10.95 -2.19
C ASP A 45 -7.09 10.60 -0.70
N PRO A 46 -7.79 11.32 0.20
CA PRO A 46 -7.68 11.10 1.63
C PRO A 46 -8.21 9.73 2.07
N ILE A 47 -9.11 9.09 1.31
CA ILE A 47 -9.62 7.75 1.65
C ILE A 47 -8.53 6.71 1.42
N ARG A 48 -7.87 6.74 0.25
CA ARG A 48 -6.78 5.79 -0.07
C ARG A 48 -5.56 6.01 0.83
N ALA A 49 -5.23 7.27 1.14
CA ALA A 49 -4.21 7.59 2.13
C ALA A 49 -4.59 7.06 3.53
N GLY A 50 -5.86 7.24 3.93
CA GLY A 50 -6.39 6.71 5.17
C GLY A 50 -6.30 5.18 5.25
N ILE A 51 -6.57 4.46 4.16
CA ILE A 51 -6.41 3.00 4.11
C ILE A 51 -4.94 2.61 4.26
N LEU A 52 -4.00 3.30 3.60
CA LEU A 52 -2.56 3.03 3.77
C LEU A 52 -2.13 3.14 5.23
N GLU A 53 -2.55 4.19 5.92
CA GLU A 53 -2.22 4.39 7.33
C GLU A 53 -2.94 3.36 8.23
N GLN A 54 -4.25 3.23 8.11
CA GLN A 54 -5.06 2.42 9.03
C GLN A 54 -4.85 0.91 8.81
N ARG A 55 -4.90 0.44 7.56
CA ARG A 55 -4.79 -0.98 7.24
C ARG A 55 -3.36 -1.48 7.30
N TYR A 56 -2.42 -0.74 6.72
CA TYR A 56 -1.08 -1.26 6.46
C TYR A 56 -0.04 -0.76 7.46
N ARG A 57 -0.19 0.46 7.99
CA ARG A 57 0.71 0.97 9.03
C ARG A 57 0.23 0.61 10.43
N ARG A 58 -1.08 0.54 10.68
CA ARG A 58 -1.66 0.25 12.01
C ARG A 58 -2.26 -1.15 12.15
N HIS A 59 -2.33 -1.92 11.05
CA HIS A 59 -2.85 -3.29 11.04
C HIS A 59 -4.29 -3.44 11.55
N LEU A 60 -5.15 -2.45 11.32
CA LEU A 60 -6.57 -2.56 11.66
C LEU A 60 -7.30 -3.56 10.75
N THR A 61 -8.37 -4.16 11.27
CA THR A 61 -9.24 -5.03 10.47
C THR A 61 -9.96 -4.23 9.39
N GLU A 62 -10.45 -4.91 8.34
CA GLU A 62 -11.14 -4.23 7.25
C GLU A 62 -12.40 -3.49 7.77
N GLU A 63 -13.13 -4.10 8.70
CA GLU A 63 -14.32 -3.52 9.34
C GLU A 63 -13.97 -2.26 10.15
N GLN A 64 -12.85 -2.29 10.89
CA GLN A 64 -12.38 -1.14 11.64
C GLN A 64 -11.99 0.02 10.71
N VAL A 65 -11.30 -0.26 9.60
CA VAL A 65 -10.94 0.76 8.60
C VAL A 65 -12.21 1.34 7.95
N GLN A 66 -13.16 0.49 7.57
CA GLN A 66 -14.44 0.93 7.01
C GLN A 66 -15.19 1.85 7.98
N ALA A 67 -15.26 1.48 9.25
CA ALA A 67 -15.90 2.29 10.29
C ALA A 67 -15.19 3.63 10.50
N GLN A 68 -13.86 3.63 10.61
CA GLN A 68 -13.08 4.86 10.87
C GLN A 68 -13.03 5.83 9.70
N LEU A 69 -13.06 5.32 8.47
CA LEU A 69 -13.06 6.16 7.26
C LEU A 69 -14.48 6.45 6.76
N HIS A 70 -15.51 5.92 7.42
CA HIS A 70 -16.91 6.04 7.03
C HIS A 70 -17.16 5.62 5.57
N ILE A 71 -16.60 4.47 5.17
CA ILE A 71 -16.72 3.92 3.81
C ILE A 71 -17.36 2.53 3.82
N GLY A 72 -18.07 2.21 2.73
CA GLY A 72 -18.60 0.86 2.50
C GLY A 72 -17.54 -0.12 1.98
N ARG A 73 -17.87 -1.41 2.05
CA ARG A 73 -17.03 -2.53 1.59
C ARG A 73 -16.58 -2.41 0.12
N THR A 74 -17.49 -2.02 -0.78
CA THR A 74 -17.18 -1.88 -2.21
C THR A 74 -16.15 -0.77 -2.46
N THR A 75 -16.29 0.37 -1.77
CA THR A 75 -15.31 1.46 -1.79
C THR A 75 -13.95 0.99 -1.27
N TYR A 76 -13.94 0.27 -0.14
CA TYR A 76 -12.71 -0.30 0.41
C TYR A 76 -12.02 -1.25 -0.57
N GLN A 77 -12.75 -2.20 -1.15
CA GLN A 77 -12.18 -3.19 -2.08
C GLN A 77 -11.60 -2.55 -3.35
N LYS A 78 -12.30 -1.56 -3.91
CA LYS A 78 -11.80 -0.79 -5.06
C LYS A 78 -10.54 -0.03 -4.67
N ALA A 79 -10.58 0.72 -3.57
CA ALA A 79 -9.43 1.46 -3.08
C ALA A 79 -8.21 0.57 -2.84
N ASN A 80 -8.40 -0.59 -2.20
CA ASN A 80 -7.35 -1.57 -1.97
C ASN A 80 -6.73 -2.11 -3.27
N THR A 81 -7.54 -2.31 -4.31
CA THR A 81 -7.07 -2.73 -5.63
C THR A 81 -6.25 -1.64 -6.31
N ASP A 82 -6.67 -0.38 -6.18
CA ASP A 82 -5.95 0.77 -6.73
C ASP A 82 -4.62 1.00 -6.02
N LEU A 83 -4.57 0.80 -4.69
CA LEU A 83 -3.34 0.85 -3.91
C LEU A 83 -2.31 -0.15 -4.43
N LEU A 84 -2.70 -1.41 -4.62
CA LEU A 84 -1.82 -2.46 -5.16
C LEU A 84 -1.34 -2.11 -6.58
N SER A 85 -2.23 -1.59 -7.42
CA SER A 85 -1.88 -1.22 -8.80
C SER A 85 -0.92 -0.02 -8.85
N THR A 86 -1.09 0.94 -7.95
CA THR A 86 -0.22 2.13 -7.87
C THR A 86 1.16 1.76 -7.33
N LEU A 87 1.20 0.93 -6.28
CA LEU A 87 2.46 0.41 -5.75
C LEU A 87 3.20 -0.39 -6.83
N ALA A 88 2.49 -1.19 -7.61
CA ALA A 88 3.10 -1.95 -8.70
C ALA A 88 3.80 -1.05 -9.73
N VAL A 89 3.21 0.10 -10.08
CA VAL A 89 3.83 1.07 -10.99
C VAL A 89 5.13 1.61 -10.42
N TYR A 90 5.15 2.00 -9.14
CA TYR A 90 6.37 2.50 -8.50
C TYR A 90 7.41 1.40 -8.29
N ALA A 91 6.99 0.22 -7.84
CA ALA A 91 7.88 -0.93 -7.64
C ALA A 91 8.56 -1.39 -8.94
N ALA A 92 7.84 -1.36 -10.07
CA ALA A 92 8.42 -1.65 -11.38
C ALA A 92 9.46 -0.60 -11.80
N ARG A 93 9.25 0.68 -11.46
CA ARG A 93 10.22 1.76 -11.73
C ARG A 93 11.49 1.62 -10.90
N GLU A 94 11.38 1.07 -9.70
CA GLU A 94 12.52 0.77 -8.80
C GLU A 94 13.19 -0.59 -9.11
N GLY A 95 12.69 -1.34 -10.10
CA GLY A 95 13.26 -2.63 -10.52
C GLY A 95 13.01 -3.79 -9.54
N VAL A 96 12.05 -3.67 -8.62
CA VAL A 96 11.74 -4.69 -7.61
C VAL A 96 10.44 -5.45 -7.86
N LEU A 97 9.73 -5.16 -8.96
CA LEU A 97 8.50 -5.86 -9.31
C LEU A 97 8.69 -6.86 -10.45
#